data_AF-A0A7C4KYQ8-F1
#
_entry.id   AF-A0A7C4KYQ8-F1
#
_cell.length_a   1.000
_cell.length_b   1.000
_cell.length_c   1.000
_cell.angle_alpha   90.00
_cell.angle_beta   90.00
_cell.angle_gamma   90.00
#
_symmetry.space_group_name_H-M   'P 1'
#
loop_
_entity.id
_entity.type
_entity.pdbx_description
1 polymer ?
#
loop_
_entity_poly.entity_id
_entity_poly.type
_entity_poly.pdbx_seq_one_letter_code
_entity_poly.pdbx_strand_id
1 'polypeptide(L)' 'MNIVITGTPGVGKTTITKILAEKLGLKIIELNKFAIEVNGIMEYNSERDTQIINEKIIRKELRKILEK' A
#
# COMPACT_ATOMS: atom_id res chain seq x y z
N MET A 1 15.64 5.90 2.56
CA MET A 1 15.56 4.47 2.92
C MET A 1 14.12 4.03 2.82
N ASN A 2 13.84 2.91 2.15
CA ASN A 2 12.48 2.40 1.95
C ASN A 2 12.36 0.98 2.53
N ILE A 3 11.26 0.70 3.23
CA ILE A 3 11.00 -0.59 3.87
C ILE A 3 9.66 -1.10 3.35
N VAL A 4 9.62 -2.35 2.87
CA VAL A 4 8.39 -3.02 2.44
C VAL A 4 8.03 -4.08 3.47
N ILE A 5 6.81 -4.00 4.01
CA ILE A 5 6.27 -4.97 4.96
C ILE A 5 5.17 -5.76 4.27
N THR A 6 5.38 -7.08 4.14
CA THR A 6 4.46 -8.02 3.50
C THR A 6 4.13 -9.20 4.42
N GLY A 7 3.24 -10.08 3.98
CA GLY A 7 2.75 -11.23 4.74
C GLY A 7 1.24 -11.39 4.62
N THR A 8 0.71 -12.54 5.03
CA THR A 8 -0.72 -12.86 4.94
C THR A 8 -1.58 -11.90 5.78
N PRO A 9 -2.85 -11.64 5.42
CA PRO A 9 -3.76 -10.83 6.23
C PRO A 9 -3.84 -11.36 7.68
N GLY A 10 -3.92 -10.46 8.66
CA GLY A 10 -4.06 -10.81 10.09
C GLY A 10 -2.75 -11.00 10.87
N VAL A 11 -1.58 -11.14 10.24
CA VAL A 11 -0.29 -11.37 10.95
C VAL A 11 0.30 -10.15 11.69
N GLY A 12 -0.43 -9.04 11.80
CA GLY A 12 0.01 -7.87 12.56
C GLY A 12 0.90 -6.86 11.80
N LYS A 13 0.99 -6.95 10.46
CA LYS A 13 1.78 -6.02 9.62
C LYS A 13 1.52 -4.54 9.92
N THR A 14 0.25 -4.13 9.93
CA THR A 14 -0.13 -2.73 10.16
C THR A 14 0.32 -2.24 11.54
N THR A 15 0.29 -3.11 12.54
CA THR A 15 0.76 -2.80 13.90
C THR A 15 2.26 -2.55 13.90
N ILE A 16 3.06 -3.47 13.32
CA ILE A 16 4.51 -3.30 13.30
C ILE A 16 4.96 -2.12 12.43
N THR A 17 4.27 -1.85 11.31
CA THR A 17 4.55 -0.68 10.46
C THR A 17 4.43 0.63 11.22
N LYS A 18 3.38 0.79 12.05
CA LYS A 18 3.17 2.00 12.85
C LYS A 18 4.30 2.22 13.87
N ILE A 19 4.65 1.16 14.61
CA ILE A 19 5.72 1.21 15.61
C ILE A 19 7.07 1.53 14.95
N LEU A 20 7.36 0.91 13.81
CA LEU A 20 8.60 1.12 13.09
C LEU A 20 8.70 2.55 12.53
N ALA A 21 7.60 3.06 11.98
CA ALA A 21 7.54 4.40 11.43
C ALA A 21 7.73 5.48 12.50
N GLU A 22 7.10 5.33 13.66
CA GLU A 22 7.29 6.25 14.80
C GLU A 22 8.75 6.24 15.29
N LYS A 23 9.34 5.06 15.47
CA LYS A 23 10.72 4.91 15.95
C LYS A 23 11.77 5.44 14.98
N LEU A 24 11.53 5.32 13.68
CA LEU A 24 12.48 5.69 12.63
C LEU A 24 12.16 7.05 11.96
N GLY A 25 11.07 7.72 12.38
CA GLY A 25 10.60 8.95 11.74
C GLY A 25 10.23 8.78 10.26
N LEU A 26 9.75 7.59 9.88
CA LEU A 26 9.41 7.27 8.48
C LEU A 26 7.95 7.57 8.17
N LYS A 27 7.67 7.94 6.92
CA LYS A 27 6.30 8.05 6.41
C LYS A 27 5.73 6.67 6.11
N ILE A 28 4.50 6.43 6.55
CA ILE A 28 3.75 5.21 6.22
C ILE A 28 3.02 5.42 4.89
N ILE A 29 3.13 4.44 3.99
CA ILE A 29 2.32 4.34 2.78
C ILE A 29 1.52 3.05 2.87
N GLU A 30 0.20 3.17 3.03
CA GLU A 30 -0.71 2.02 3.05
C GLU A 30 -1.25 1.78 1.63
N LEU A 31 -0.86 0.67 1.00
CA LEU A 31 -1.15 0.40 -0.42
C LEU A 31 -2.66 0.41 -0.75
N ASN A 32 -3.50 -0.05 0.17
CA ASN A 32 -4.96 -0.06 -0.05
C ASN A 32 -5.52 1.35 -0.19
N LYS A 33 -5.16 2.26 0.72
CA LYS A 33 -5.58 3.67 0.66
C LYS A 33 -4.95 4.36 -0.54
N PHE A 34 -3.67 4.12 -0.75
CA PHE A 34 -2.93 4.67 -1.89
C PHE A 34 -3.59 4.32 -3.22
N ALA A 35 -4.04 3.07 -3.39
CA ALA A 35 -4.73 2.63 -4.60
C ALA A 35 -6.03 3.38 -4.86
N ILE A 36 -6.79 3.72 -3.82
CA ILE A 36 -8.00 4.53 -3.93
C ILE A 36 -7.64 5.98 -4.29
N GLU A 37 -6.66 6.56 -3.58
CA GLU A 37 -6.23 7.96 -3.77
C GLU A 37 -5.74 8.25 -5.20
N VAL A 38 -5.06 7.30 -5.84
CA VAL A 38 -4.53 7.49 -7.20
C VAL A 38 -5.47 7.04 -8.32
N ASN A 39 -6.74 6.74 -8.01
CA ASN A 39 -7.70 6.13 -8.94
C ASN A 39 -7.12 4.86 -9.59
N GLY A 40 -6.42 4.05 -8.78
CA GLY A 40 -5.75 2.83 -9.19
C GLY A 40 -6.61 1.57 -9.03
N ILE A 41 -7.94 1.69 -9.00
CA ILE A 41 -8.86 0.55 -8.96
C ILE A 41 -9.40 0.30 -10.37
N MET A 42 -9.30 -0.93 -10.87
CA MET A 42 -9.81 -1.31 -12.20
C MET A 42 -11.28 -1.70 -12.14
N GLU A 43 -11.57 -2.64 -11.25
CA GLU A 43 -12.87 -3.28 -11.15
C GLU A 43 -13.06 -3.86 -9.74
N TYR A 44 -14.29 -4.28 -9.46
CA TYR A 44 -14.63 -4.97 -8.23
C TYR A 44 -14.91 -6.45 -8.52
N ASN A 45 -14.26 -7.33 -7.77
CA ASN A 45 -14.48 -8.76 -7.83
C ASN A 45 -15.57 -9.15 -6.82
N SER A 46 -16.74 -9.50 -7.34
CA SER A 46 -17.90 -9.88 -6.53
C SER A 46 -17.76 -11.24 -5.85
N GLU A 47 -17.01 -12.18 -6.42
CA GLU A 47 -16.80 -13.51 -5.82
C GLU A 47 -15.99 -13.44 -4.53
N ARG A 48 -15.03 -12.51 -4.48
CA ARG A 48 -14.11 -12.33 -3.34
C ARG A 48 -14.46 -11.15 -2.45
N ASP A 49 -15.44 -10.34 -2.84
CA ASP A 49 -15.79 -9.07 -2.19
C ASP A 49 -14.56 -8.15 -2.03
N THR A 50 -13.81 -7.94 -3.13
CA THR A 50 -12.60 -7.11 -3.10
C THR A 50 -12.43 -6.28 -4.37
N GLN A 51 -11.68 -5.18 -4.26
CA GLN A 51 -11.27 -4.38 -5.40
C GLN A 51 -10.01 -4.96 -6.08
N ILE A 52 -10.00 -4.98 -7.41
CA ILE A 52 -8.84 -5.33 -8.23
C ILE A 52 -8.07 -4.05 -8.57
N ILE A 53 -6.79 -4.02 -8.23
CA ILE A 53 -5.92 -2.85 -8.45
C ILE A 53 -5.34 -2.82 -9.87
N ASN A 54 -5.16 -1.62 -10.41
CA ASN A 54 -4.40 -1.37 -11.63
C ASN A 54 -2.90 -1.25 -11.31
N GLU A 55 -2.19 -2.37 -11.35
CA GLU A 55 -0.76 -2.40 -11.02
C GLU A 55 0.09 -1.39 -11.82
N LYS A 56 -0.28 -1.09 -13.08
CA LYS A 56 0.47 -0.13 -13.91
C LYS A 56 0.36 1.29 -13.34
N ILE A 57 -0.85 1.71 -12.95
CA ILE A 57 -1.08 3.01 -12.32
C ILE A 57 -0.37 3.06 -10.96
N ILE A 58 -0.56 2.04 -10.13
CA ILE A 58 0.08 1.97 -8.80
C ILE A 58 1.60 2.08 -8.92
N ARG A 59 2.24 1.30 -9.79
CA ARG A 59 3.70 1.35 -9.99
C ARG A 59 4.17 2.72 -10.45
N LYS A 60 3.44 3.34 -11.40
CA LYS A 60 3.79 4.67 -11.92
C LYS A 60 3.73 5.73 -10.82
N GLU A 61 2.64 5.78 -10.05
CA GLU A 61 2.46 6.78 -9.01
C GLU A 61 3.37 6.53 -7.80
N LEU A 62 3.60 5.27 -7.44
CA LEU A 62 4.50 4.92 -6.35
C LEU A 62 5.96 5.33 -6.66
N ARG A 63 6.41 5.16 -7.92
CA ARG A 63 7.75 5.62 -8.35
C ARG A 63 7.95 7.11 -8.13
N LYS A 64 6.96 7.95 -8.43
CA LYS A 64 7.05 9.42 -8.20
C LYS A 64 7.24 9.79 -6.73
N ILE A 65 6.82 8.92 -5.81
CA ILE A 65 6.99 9.13 -4.36
C ILE A 65 8.36 8.63 -3.90
N LEU A 66 8.82 7.51 -4.44
CA LEU A 66 10.08 6.87 -4.05
C LEU A 66 11.32 7.52 -4.69
N GLU A 67 11.16 8.18 -5.84
CA GLU A 67 12.23 8.90 -6.56
C GLU A 67 12.37 10.37 -6.13
N LYS A 68 11.59 10.81 -5.13
CA LYS A 68 11.80 12.07 -4.40
C LYS A 68 12.80 11.86 -3.25
#